data_AF-A0AAV1ZHT9-F1
#
_entry.id   AF-A0AAV1ZHT9-F1
#
_cell.length_a   1.000
_cell.length_b   1.000
_cell.length_c   1.000
_cell.angle_alpha   90.00
_cell.angle_beta   90.00
_cell.angle_gamma   90.00
#
_symmetry.space_group_name_H-M   'P 1'
#
loop_
_entity.id
_entity.type
_entity.pdbx_description
1 polymer ?
#
loop_
_entity_poly.entity_id
_entity_poly.type
_entity_poly.pdbx_seq_one_letter_code
_entity_poly.pdbx_strand_id
1 'polypeptide(L)'
;MCFQYFNVVPIEHLLARMEEDTVIAKLIVNLIHNSYFPKDEGPDGWLTRCVEMIKKDRGASRVFFQYVPSFIGLDATAQFMIRAVKGIHFYVRSKALAKDAATKESEKEFFNSLHDSMECMEEAVGFHDPDVVSGLLDAVAITWLSSLHNLEKPENKTLLKLIVAKLAKSLGDLSLYYKDTAVWESVYYLSSFMPSRNIPTLGSLCFLRLKDLDSTATPEDYMTLLQCLCNHNESSGLIGLFKEWIEKGFQQPADKPPAAKKRKSKKSIEPVEPKFDKHLLAVQLLNAVLDHRSCQKVVLTKHPELLKELLNFTDDLKRKVELSSENNICKEDEMFLTKLLYALLQISVLLHAEEKCNSVKFVEDVVLWIQDKLLRPACMEISLNTSAKRSRLQKNQQSAVFEKFTFDICKDVCQIITDMTLLGYMNPKSLKFLKFGMKLLSLGFGGKFLLPISKLLFNHISYGVYKTIEDDDSSILKFVPDSFNKIIQCLDDDDFLKAVPVTDSKEAQSLLAGALLLMQPHNSLKELVSSITTMVTKTILNSILNSVESWDDIEKKCNPFQLIPISKSGAFLLSMMCLKPKIMV
;
A
#
# COMPACT_ATOMS: atom_id res chain seq x y z
N MET A 1 9.86 -37.92 36.86
CA MET A 1 10.90 -36.88 37.01
C MET A 1 11.09 -36.23 35.64
N CYS A 2 10.32 -35.18 35.33
CA CYS A 2 10.56 -34.41 34.10
C CYS A 2 11.63 -33.37 34.41
N PHE A 3 12.83 -33.50 33.85
CA PHE A 3 13.76 -32.38 33.78
C PHE A 3 13.07 -31.28 32.97
N GLN A 4 12.70 -30.17 33.61
CA GLN A 4 12.25 -28.98 32.90
C GLN A 4 13.46 -28.43 32.14
N TYR A 5 13.37 -28.38 30.81
CA TYR A 5 14.47 -27.99 29.92
C TYR A 5 15.05 -26.59 30.24
N PHE A 6 14.25 -25.75 30.91
CA PHE A 6 14.64 -24.42 31.41
C PHE A 6 15.74 -24.44 32.48
N ASN A 7 16.01 -25.60 33.08
CA ASN A 7 17.15 -25.77 33.99
C ASN A 7 18.50 -25.79 33.26
N VAL A 8 18.50 -25.92 31.92
CA VAL A 8 19.71 -25.96 31.07
C VAL A 8 19.82 -24.71 30.18
N VAL A 9 18.71 -24.14 29.72
CA VAL A 9 18.69 -22.88 28.94
C VAL A 9 17.62 -21.94 29.53
N PRO A 10 17.98 -20.72 29.95
CA PRO A 10 17.00 -19.76 30.45
C PRO A 10 15.87 -19.51 29.46
N ILE A 11 14.64 -19.45 29.96
CA ILE A 11 13.42 -19.27 29.14
C ILE A 11 13.49 -17.99 28.30
N GLU A 12 14.15 -16.95 28.79
CA GLU A 12 14.35 -15.67 28.11
C GLU A 12 15.08 -15.84 26.78
N HIS A 13 16.11 -16.70 26.74
CA HIS A 13 16.85 -16.98 25.50
C HIS A 13 16.00 -17.76 24.50
N LEU A 14 15.13 -18.66 24.99
CA LEU A 14 14.21 -19.40 24.12
C LEU A 14 13.13 -18.49 23.54
N LEU A 15 12.59 -17.56 24.33
CA LEU A 15 11.59 -16.59 23.88
C LEU A 15 12.19 -15.63 22.83
N ALA A 16 13.35 -15.05 23.10
CA ALA A 16 14.04 -14.17 22.15
C ALA A 16 14.33 -14.90 20.83
N ARG A 17 14.82 -16.14 20.89
CA ARG A 17 15.12 -16.92 19.68
C ARG A 17 13.87 -17.33 18.91
N MET A 18 12.76 -17.56 19.61
CA MET A 18 11.47 -17.85 18.98
C MET A 18 10.93 -16.63 18.22
N GLU A 19 11.16 -15.41 18.71
CA GLU A 19 10.77 -14.19 18.01
C GLU A 19 11.62 -13.94 16.75
N GLU A 20 12.93 -14.11 16.84
CA GLU A 20 13.86 -13.78 15.74
C GLU A 20 13.94 -14.85 14.64
N ASP A 21 13.92 -16.14 15.02
CA ASP A 21 14.28 -17.24 14.12
C ASP A 21 13.04 -18.04 13.69
N THR A 22 12.45 -17.63 12.57
CA THR A 22 11.25 -18.27 12.00
C THR A 22 11.44 -19.76 11.66
N VAL A 23 12.68 -20.22 11.43
CA VAL A 23 12.97 -21.62 11.09
C VAL A 23 12.86 -22.51 12.33
N ILE A 24 13.32 -22.01 13.48
CA ILE A 24 13.40 -22.78 14.73
C ILE A 24 12.19 -22.50 15.64
N ALA A 25 11.46 -21.40 15.44
CA ALA A 25 10.31 -20.99 16.24
C ALA A 25 9.33 -22.14 16.53
N LYS A 26 8.92 -22.90 15.51
CA LYS A 26 8.00 -24.03 15.68
C LYS A 26 8.57 -25.15 16.57
N LEU A 27 9.88 -25.39 16.50
CA LEU A 27 10.55 -26.38 17.35
C LEU A 27 10.58 -25.93 18.81
N ILE A 28 10.83 -24.63 19.05
CA ILE A 28 10.79 -24.04 20.39
C ILE A 28 9.39 -24.14 20.97
N VAL A 29 8.34 -23.83 20.19
CA VAL A 29 6.94 -23.98 20.64
C VAL A 29 6.64 -25.44 20.99
N ASN A 30 7.07 -26.40 20.16
CA ASN A 30 6.92 -27.82 20.47
C ASN A 30 7.61 -28.21 21.79
N LEU A 31 8.77 -27.62 22.09
CA LEU A 31 9.48 -27.87 23.33
C LEU A 31 8.72 -27.32 24.55
N ILE A 32 8.17 -26.11 24.45
CA ILE A 32 7.66 -25.37 25.62
C ILE A 32 6.14 -25.46 25.80
N HIS A 33 5.36 -25.91 24.81
CA HIS A 33 3.88 -25.84 24.88
C HIS A 33 3.29 -26.51 26.12
N ASN A 34 3.82 -27.65 26.57
CA ASN A 34 3.35 -28.34 27.78
C ASN A 34 3.56 -27.53 29.07
N SER A 35 4.43 -26.52 29.04
CA SER A 35 4.64 -25.60 30.18
C SER A 35 3.56 -24.53 30.26
N TYR A 36 2.84 -24.27 29.16
CA TYR A 36 1.75 -23.29 29.09
C TYR A 36 0.37 -23.96 28.98
N PHE A 37 0.31 -25.15 28.39
CA PHE A 37 -0.87 -26.02 28.27
C PHE A 37 -0.60 -27.40 28.88
N PRO A 38 -0.32 -27.50 30.19
CA PRO A 38 -0.18 -28.78 30.86
C PRO A 38 -1.50 -29.55 30.83
N LYS A 39 -1.41 -30.87 30.62
CA LYS A 39 -2.59 -31.76 30.43
C LYS A 39 -3.42 -31.96 31.70
N ASP A 40 -2.81 -31.73 32.85
CA ASP A 40 -3.37 -31.86 34.18
C ASP A 40 -4.03 -30.57 34.69
N GLU A 41 -3.84 -29.43 34.01
CA GLU A 41 -4.54 -28.19 34.32
C GLU A 41 -5.69 -27.90 33.35
N GLY A 42 -6.66 -27.14 33.83
CA GLY A 42 -7.76 -26.63 33.03
C GLY A 42 -7.46 -25.26 32.39
N PRO A 43 -8.43 -24.71 31.63
CA PRO A 43 -8.28 -23.44 30.90
C PRO A 43 -7.90 -22.23 31.75
N ASP A 44 -8.24 -22.22 33.04
CA ASP A 44 -7.86 -21.13 33.96
C ASP A 44 -6.35 -21.08 34.22
N GLY A 45 -5.71 -22.24 34.46
CA GLY A 45 -4.25 -22.33 34.64
C GLY A 45 -3.49 -21.98 33.37
N TRP A 46 -3.99 -22.43 32.21
CA TRP A 46 -3.43 -22.08 30.91
C TRP A 46 -3.46 -20.56 30.68
N LEU A 47 -4.57 -19.91 31.03
CA LEU A 47 -4.75 -18.48 30.84
C LEU A 47 -3.72 -17.67 31.65
N THR A 48 -3.53 -18.00 32.93
CA THR A 48 -2.55 -17.34 33.80
C THR A 48 -1.13 -17.48 33.24
N ARG A 49 -0.69 -18.69 32.88
CA ARG A 49 0.64 -18.95 32.29
C ARG A 49 0.84 -18.20 30.96
N CYS A 50 -0.20 -18.16 30.13
CA CYS A 50 -0.17 -17.43 28.86
C CYS A 50 -0.05 -15.91 29.05
N VAL A 51 -0.70 -15.35 30.07
CA VAL A 51 -0.57 -13.92 30.39
C VAL A 51 0.82 -13.58 30.91
N GLU A 52 1.43 -14.44 31.72
CA GLU A 52 2.82 -14.23 32.15
C GLU A 52 3.78 -14.15 30.95
N MET A 53 3.59 -15.00 29.93
CA MET A 53 4.36 -14.91 28.69
C MET A 53 4.08 -13.60 27.93
N ILE A 54 2.82 -13.19 27.81
CA ILE A 54 2.45 -11.92 27.15
C ILE A 54 3.10 -10.72 27.84
N LYS A 55 3.08 -10.69 29.17
CA LYS A 55 3.70 -9.63 29.99
C LYS A 55 5.22 -9.62 29.87
N LYS A 56 5.83 -10.80 29.79
CA LYS A 56 7.28 -10.96 29.72
C LYS A 56 7.85 -10.59 28.37
N ASP A 57 7.23 -11.08 27.30
CA ASP A 57 7.70 -10.87 25.93
C ASP A 57 6.52 -10.93 24.95
N ARG A 58 6.12 -9.74 24.49
CA ARG A 58 4.99 -9.58 23.58
C ARG A 58 5.26 -10.20 22.21
N GLY A 59 6.47 -10.04 21.68
CA GLY A 59 6.85 -10.53 20.36
C GLY A 59 6.88 -12.05 20.32
N ALA A 60 7.59 -12.65 21.27
CA ALA A 60 7.64 -14.10 21.44
C ALA A 60 6.24 -14.71 21.66
N SER A 61 5.38 -14.06 22.48
CA SER A 61 4.02 -14.57 22.71
C SER A 61 3.20 -14.72 21.41
N ARG A 62 3.33 -13.76 20.48
CA ARG A 62 2.62 -13.81 19.19
C ARG A 62 3.05 -15.00 18.35
N VAL A 63 4.36 -15.27 18.29
CA VAL A 63 4.90 -16.44 17.58
C VAL A 63 4.46 -17.76 18.24
N PHE A 64 4.42 -17.80 19.57
CA PHE A 64 3.92 -18.96 20.29
C PHE A 64 2.46 -19.28 19.93
N PHE A 65 1.57 -18.29 19.97
CA PHE A 65 0.15 -18.48 19.62
C PHE A 65 -0.08 -18.84 18.15
N GLN A 66 0.87 -18.50 17.26
CA GLN A 66 0.82 -18.90 15.87
C GLN A 66 0.99 -20.42 15.69
N TYR A 67 1.88 -21.05 16.46
CA TYR A 67 2.21 -22.48 16.27
C TYR A 67 1.55 -23.41 17.29
N VAL A 68 1.17 -22.91 18.47
CA VAL A 68 0.63 -23.74 19.55
C VAL A 68 -0.59 -24.60 19.15
N PRO A 69 -1.53 -24.17 18.28
CA PRO A 69 -2.69 -24.99 17.93
C PRO A 69 -2.33 -26.34 17.31
N SER A 70 -1.15 -26.42 16.66
CA SER A 70 -0.67 -27.67 16.05
C SER A 70 -0.21 -28.73 17.07
N PHE A 71 0.02 -28.34 18.33
CA PHE A 71 0.52 -29.22 19.38
C PHE A 71 -0.56 -29.57 20.42
N ILE A 72 -1.45 -28.63 20.74
CA ILE A 72 -2.47 -28.82 21.78
C ILE A 72 -3.81 -29.37 21.23
N GLY A 73 -4.00 -29.32 19.91
CA GLY A 73 -5.22 -29.77 19.24
C GLY A 73 -6.36 -28.73 19.27
N LEU A 74 -7.36 -28.95 18.41
CA LEU A 74 -8.44 -27.97 18.18
C LEU A 74 -9.35 -27.76 19.40
N ASP A 75 -9.62 -28.80 20.19
CA ASP A 75 -10.47 -28.69 21.37
C ASP A 75 -9.84 -27.80 22.46
N ALA A 76 -8.56 -28.03 22.79
CA ALA A 76 -7.84 -27.19 23.75
C ALA A 76 -7.70 -25.75 23.23
N THR A 77 -7.42 -25.60 21.94
CA THR A 77 -7.38 -24.31 21.25
C THR A 77 -8.71 -23.55 21.39
N ALA A 78 -9.84 -24.23 21.15
CA ALA A 78 -11.16 -23.66 21.29
C ALA A 78 -11.48 -23.27 22.74
N GLN A 79 -11.14 -24.13 23.70
CA GLN A 79 -11.33 -23.85 25.12
C GLN A 79 -10.54 -22.63 25.57
N PHE A 80 -9.28 -22.50 25.17
CA PHE A 80 -8.46 -21.32 25.45
C PHE A 80 -9.08 -20.05 24.89
N MET A 81 -9.43 -20.03 23.59
CA MET A 81 -10.04 -18.86 22.94
C MET A 81 -11.32 -18.40 23.66
N ILE A 82 -12.21 -19.36 23.95
CA ILE A 82 -13.46 -19.09 24.66
C ILE A 82 -13.18 -18.58 26.08
N ARG A 83 -12.21 -19.18 26.77
CA ARG A 83 -11.92 -18.85 28.16
C ARG A 83 -11.32 -17.47 28.33
N ALA A 84 -10.37 -17.10 27.46
CA ALA A 84 -9.72 -15.80 27.47
C ALA A 84 -10.74 -14.67 27.28
N VAL A 85 -11.56 -14.74 26.23
CA VAL A 85 -12.56 -13.71 25.93
C VAL A 85 -13.65 -13.65 27.00
N LYS A 86 -14.10 -14.80 27.53
CA LYS A 86 -15.06 -14.83 28.63
C LYS A 86 -14.52 -14.25 29.94
N GLY A 87 -13.24 -14.45 30.23
CA GLY A 87 -12.59 -13.86 31.41
C GLY A 87 -12.65 -12.34 31.36
N ILE A 88 -12.22 -11.76 30.23
CA ILE A 88 -12.30 -10.32 29.97
C ILE A 88 -13.75 -9.82 30.05
N HIS A 89 -14.67 -10.53 29.41
CA HIS A 89 -16.08 -10.16 29.39
C HIS A 89 -16.73 -10.18 30.77
N PHE A 90 -16.41 -11.17 31.59
CA PHE A 90 -16.89 -11.24 32.96
C PHE A 90 -16.36 -10.07 33.80
N TYR A 91 -15.05 -9.79 33.74
CA TYR A 91 -14.44 -8.64 34.41
C TYR A 91 -15.16 -7.33 34.06
N VAL A 92 -15.36 -7.09 32.76
CA VAL A 92 -16.09 -5.90 32.27
C VAL A 92 -17.51 -5.84 32.81
N ARG A 93 -18.24 -6.96 32.82
CA ARG A 93 -19.61 -7.02 33.36
C ARG A 93 -19.66 -6.78 34.86
N SER A 94 -18.73 -7.34 35.62
CA SER A 94 -18.63 -7.10 37.07
C SER A 94 -18.42 -5.61 37.36
N LYS A 95 -17.60 -4.90 36.56
CA LYS A 95 -17.42 -3.45 36.69
C LYS A 95 -18.63 -2.62 36.24
N ALA A 96 -19.33 -3.04 35.19
CA ALA A 96 -20.57 -2.38 34.76
C ALA A 96 -21.68 -2.54 35.81
N LEU A 97 -21.86 -3.74 36.35
CA LEU A 97 -22.82 -4.03 37.41
C LEU A 97 -22.46 -3.33 38.71
N ALA A 98 -21.18 -3.18 39.06
CA ALA A 98 -20.78 -2.39 40.22
C ALA A 98 -21.14 -0.89 40.08
N LYS A 99 -21.22 -0.37 38.85
CA LYS A 99 -21.72 1.00 38.57
C LYS A 99 -23.26 1.08 38.64
N ASP A 100 -23.97 0.01 38.27
CA ASP A 100 -25.45 -0.04 38.25
C ASP A 100 -26.09 -0.58 39.56
N ALA A 101 -25.34 -1.31 40.40
CA ALA A 101 -25.78 -1.89 41.67
C ALA A 101 -26.06 -0.86 42.78
N ALA A 102 -25.97 0.42 42.46
CA ALA A 102 -26.61 1.49 43.21
C ALA A 102 -28.16 1.47 43.09
N THR A 103 -28.79 0.54 42.33
CA THR A 103 -30.25 0.59 42.11
C THR A 103 -31.09 -0.71 42.15
N LYS A 104 -30.58 -1.96 42.18
CA LYS A 104 -31.45 -3.16 42.32
C LYS A 104 -30.81 -4.35 43.07
N GLU A 105 -31.57 -4.98 43.97
CA GLU A 105 -31.09 -6.00 44.93
C GLU A 105 -31.27 -7.47 44.50
N SER A 106 -32.09 -7.78 43.49
CA SER A 106 -32.57 -9.15 43.26
C SER A 106 -31.70 -10.05 42.37
N GLU A 107 -30.60 -9.55 41.78
CA GLU A 107 -29.64 -10.35 40.99
C GLU A 107 -28.35 -10.71 41.75
N LYS A 108 -28.22 -10.29 43.02
CA LYS A 108 -26.98 -10.40 43.81
C LYS A 108 -26.57 -11.84 44.14
N GLU A 109 -27.49 -12.76 44.44
CA GLU A 109 -27.12 -14.06 45.03
C GLU A 109 -26.48 -15.07 44.05
N PHE A 110 -26.91 -15.12 42.78
CA PHE A 110 -26.27 -15.98 41.77
C PHE A 110 -24.91 -15.40 41.31
N PHE A 111 -24.79 -14.06 41.29
CA PHE A 111 -23.54 -13.39 40.94
C PHE A 111 -22.50 -13.51 42.05
N ASN A 112 -22.87 -13.39 43.33
CA ASN A 112 -21.93 -13.46 44.46
C ASN A 112 -21.17 -14.80 44.50
N SER A 113 -21.82 -15.93 44.22
CA SER A 113 -21.13 -17.23 44.17
C SER A 113 -20.17 -17.40 42.99
N LEU A 114 -20.44 -16.76 41.84
CA LEU A 114 -19.52 -16.76 40.69
C LEU A 114 -18.41 -15.71 40.85
N HIS A 115 -18.70 -14.63 41.58
CA HIS A 115 -17.82 -13.52 41.90
C HIS A 115 -16.63 -13.99 42.75
N ASP A 116 -16.87 -14.70 43.86
CA ASP A 116 -15.80 -15.17 44.76
C ASP A 116 -14.79 -16.08 44.07
N SER A 117 -15.23 -16.97 43.16
CA SER A 117 -14.34 -17.88 42.42
C SER A 117 -13.52 -17.20 41.31
N MET A 118 -14.00 -16.05 40.82
CA MET A 118 -13.42 -15.35 39.67
C MET A 118 -12.66 -14.08 40.09
N GLU A 119 -12.93 -13.52 41.27
CA GLU A 119 -12.17 -12.40 41.86
C GLU A 119 -10.71 -12.79 42.10
N CYS A 120 -10.45 -14.00 42.62
CA CYS A 120 -9.09 -14.57 42.72
C CYS A 120 -8.40 -14.71 41.35
N MET A 121 -9.16 -14.91 40.27
CA MET A 121 -8.61 -15.03 38.92
C MET A 121 -8.40 -13.68 38.26
N GLU A 122 -9.26 -12.71 38.53
CA GLU A 122 -9.08 -11.33 38.09
C GLU A 122 -7.76 -10.76 38.61
N GLU A 123 -7.44 -11.01 39.88
CA GLU A 123 -6.20 -10.59 40.50
C GLU A 123 -4.98 -11.33 39.92
N ALA A 124 -5.08 -12.64 39.70
CA ALA A 124 -3.99 -13.44 39.12
C ALA A 124 -3.70 -13.11 37.65
N VAL A 125 -4.73 -12.86 36.84
CA VAL A 125 -4.57 -12.60 35.40
C VAL A 125 -4.28 -11.11 35.14
N GLY A 126 -4.93 -10.20 35.88
CA GLY A 126 -4.75 -8.76 35.77
C GLY A 126 -5.55 -8.11 34.64
N PHE A 127 -6.83 -8.45 34.50
CA PHE A 127 -7.72 -7.85 33.47
C PHE A 127 -7.94 -6.34 33.62
N HIS A 128 -7.48 -5.73 34.71
CA HIS A 128 -7.46 -4.29 34.90
C HIS A 128 -6.45 -3.57 34.01
N ASP A 129 -5.43 -4.28 33.54
CA ASP A 129 -4.38 -3.75 32.68
C ASP A 129 -4.80 -3.82 31.19
N PRO A 130 -4.94 -2.67 30.49
CA PRO A 130 -5.23 -2.62 29.06
C PRO A 130 -4.28 -3.45 28.20
N ASP A 131 -2.98 -3.48 28.55
CA ASP A 131 -1.96 -4.19 27.77
C ASP A 131 -2.13 -5.71 27.87
N VAL A 132 -2.59 -6.20 29.01
CA VAL A 132 -2.97 -7.62 29.20
C VAL A 132 -4.20 -7.98 28.38
N VAL A 133 -5.19 -7.08 28.34
CA VAL A 133 -6.44 -7.34 27.61
C VAL A 133 -6.19 -7.35 26.10
N SER A 134 -5.53 -6.32 25.55
CA SER A 134 -5.08 -6.30 24.15
C SER A 134 -4.15 -7.48 23.87
N GLY A 135 -3.27 -7.75 24.83
CA GLY A 135 -2.49 -8.96 25.06
C GLY A 135 -3.18 -10.24 24.58
N LEU A 136 -4.22 -10.57 25.33
CA LEU A 136 -5.02 -11.77 25.18
C LEU A 136 -5.91 -11.76 23.94
N LEU A 137 -6.48 -10.62 23.58
CA LEU A 137 -7.33 -10.53 22.38
C LEU A 137 -6.53 -10.80 21.10
N ASP A 138 -5.30 -10.28 21.00
CA ASP A 138 -4.40 -10.61 19.89
C ASP A 138 -3.99 -12.08 19.91
N ALA A 139 -3.72 -12.65 21.10
CA ALA A 139 -3.40 -14.07 21.23
C ALA A 139 -4.54 -14.95 20.69
N VAL A 140 -5.78 -14.61 21.03
CA VAL A 140 -6.98 -15.27 20.50
C VAL A 140 -7.10 -15.06 19.00
N ALA A 141 -6.86 -13.85 18.48
CA ALA A 141 -6.92 -13.56 17.06
C ALA A 141 -5.88 -14.36 16.25
N ILE A 142 -4.64 -14.43 16.72
CA ILE A 142 -3.55 -15.20 16.09
C ILE A 142 -3.87 -16.70 16.13
N THR A 143 -4.32 -17.19 17.27
CA THR A 143 -4.71 -18.59 17.48
C THR A 143 -5.85 -18.98 16.54
N TRP A 144 -6.85 -18.11 16.39
CA TRP A 144 -7.95 -18.27 15.46
C TRP A 144 -7.48 -18.38 14.01
N LEU A 145 -6.69 -17.40 13.54
CA LEU A 145 -6.19 -17.37 12.16
C LEU A 145 -5.33 -18.60 11.83
N SER A 146 -4.49 -19.02 12.77
CA SER A 146 -3.61 -20.19 12.61
C SER A 146 -4.39 -21.50 12.56
N SER A 147 -5.57 -21.54 13.18
CA SER A 147 -6.44 -22.70 13.23
C SER A 147 -7.54 -22.69 12.17
N LEU A 148 -7.75 -21.58 11.47
CA LEU A 148 -8.92 -21.34 10.61
C LEU A 148 -9.08 -22.44 9.55
N HIS A 149 -8.01 -22.79 8.84
CA HIS A 149 -8.03 -23.83 7.80
C HIS A 149 -8.49 -25.21 8.33
N ASN A 150 -8.23 -25.50 9.60
CA ASN A 150 -8.68 -26.74 10.25
C ASN A 150 -10.11 -26.60 10.80
N LEU A 151 -10.46 -25.45 11.34
CA LEU A 151 -11.82 -25.15 11.84
C LEU A 151 -12.86 -25.11 10.72
N GLU A 152 -12.47 -24.73 9.50
CA GLU A 152 -13.35 -24.69 8.31
C GLU A 152 -13.61 -26.07 7.70
N LYS A 153 -12.89 -27.12 8.12
CA LYS A 153 -13.13 -28.48 7.64
C LYS A 153 -14.54 -28.96 8.02
N PRO A 154 -15.23 -29.74 7.16
CA PRO A 154 -16.61 -30.17 7.42
C PRO A 154 -16.82 -30.86 8.77
N GLU A 155 -15.85 -31.67 9.20
CA GLU A 155 -15.85 -32.39 10.49
C GLU A 155 -15.82 -31.46 11.72
N ASN A 156 -15.24 -30.27 11.60
CA ASN A 156 -15.06 -29.32 12.71
C ASN A 156 -16.12 -28.20 12.74
N LYS A 157 -17.10 -28.23 11.83
CA LYS A 157 -18.12 -27.19 11.69
C LYS A 157 -18.93 -26.94 12.96
N THR A 158 -19.18 -27.99 13.76
CA THR A 158 -19.88 -27.87 15.06
C THR A 158 -19.04 -27.12 16.08
N LEU A 159 -17.73 -27.39 16.13
CA LEU A 159 -16.79 -26.70 17.01
C LEU A 159 -16.68 -25.22 16.62
N LEU A 160 -16.54 -24.92 15.33
CA LEU A 160 -16.52 -23.54 14.84
C LEU A 160 -17.79 -22.77 15.22
N LYS A 161 -18.97 -23.38 15.03
CA LYS A 161 -20.25 -22.77 15.46
C LYS A 161 -20.30 -22.51 16.97
N LEU A 162 -19.78 -23.43 17.77
CA LEU A 162 -19.70 -23.28 19.22
C LEU A 162 -18.81 -22.09 19.61
N ILE A 163 -17.61 -21.99 19.03
CA ILE A 163 -16.69 -20.88 19.31
C ILE A 163 -17.34 -19.55 18.93
N VAL A 164 -17.88 -19.43 17.71
CA VAL A 164 -18.57 -18.21 17.25
C VAL A 164 -19.71 -17.82 18.20
N ALA A 165 -20.55 -18.78 18.59
CA ALA A 165 -21.67 -18.52 19.49
C ALA A 165 -21.23 -18.05 20.88
N LYS A 166 -20.13 -18.59 21.41
CA LYS A 166 -19.60 -18.20 22.73
C LYS A 166 -18.87 -16.87 22.69
N LEU A 167 -18.13 -16.58 21.61
CA LEU A 167 -17.32 -15.36 21.50
C LEU A 167 -18.15 -14.14 21.11
N ALA A 168 -19.08 -14.27 20.15
CA ALA A 168 -19.73 -13.09 19.58
C ALA A 168 -20.54 -12.27 20.59
N LYS A 169 -21.25 -12.92 21.51
CA LYS A 169 -21.98 -12.21 22.58
C LYS A 169 -21.03 -11.40 23.47
N SER A 170 -19.92 -12.02 23.88
CA SER A 170 -18.91 -11.35 24.69
C SER A 170 -18.27 -10.19 23.95
N LEU A 171 -17.88 -10.41 22.71
CA LEU A 171 -17.27 -9.39 21.85
C LEU A 171 -18.19 -8.20 21.58
N GLY A 172 -19.50 -8.41 21.42
CA GLY A 172 -20.46 -7.31 21.27
C GLY A 172 -20.50 -6.38 22.49
N ASP A 173 -20.54 -6.95 23.70
CA ASP A 173 -20.49 -6.16 24.94
C ASP A 173 -19.12 -5.46 25.10
N LEU A 174 -18.02 -6.16 24.78
CA LEU A 174 -16.67 -5.60 24.84
C LEU A 174 -16.48 -4.44 23.85
N SER A 175 -17.04 -4.53 22.65
CA SER A 175 -16.97 -3.47 21.62
C SER A 175 -17.64 -2.18 22.07
N LEU A 176 -18.67 -2.27 22.92
CA LEU A 176 -19.33 -1.10 23.52
C LEU A 176 -18.55 -0.56 24.72
N TYR A 177 -18.08 -1.44 25.60
CA TYR A 177 -17.37 -1.04 26.82
C TYR A 177 -16.02 -0.38 26.55
N TYR A 178 -15.21 -0.96 25.66
CA TYR A 178 -13.87 -0.45 25.34
C TYR A 178 -13.89 0.63 24.25
N LYS A 179 -15.08 1.11 23.84
CA LYS A 179 -15.19 2.16 22.82
C LYS A 179 -14.32 3.36 23.20
N ASP A 180 -13.58 3.89 22.22
CA ASP A 180 -12.69 5.05 22.37
C ASP A 180 -11.49 4.83 23.33
N THR A 181 -11.14 3.57 23.63
CA THR A 181 -9.92 3.19 24.37
C THR A 181 -8.88 2.51 23.48
N ALA A 182 -7.62 2.40 23.93
CA ALA A 182 -6.56 1.69 23.21
C ALA A 182 -6.85 0.19 22.99
N VAL A 183 -7.67 -0.42 23.85
CA VAL A 183 -8.06 -1.84 23.74
C VAL A 183 -9.05 -2.08 22.61
N TRP A 184 -9.74 -1.02 22.16
CA TRP A 184 -10.82 -1.15 21.19
C TRP A 184 -10.36 -1.77 19.89
N GLU A 185 -9.14 -1.47 19.44
CA GLU A 185 -8.56 -2.02 18.23
C GLU A 185 -8.48 -3.55 18.26
N SER A 186 -7.89 -4.12 19.30
CA SER A 186 -7.85 -5.58 19.47
C SER A 186 -9.25 -6.17 19.58
N VAL A 187 -10.20 -5.47 20.20
CA VAL A 187 -11.61 -5.93 20.29
C VAL A 187 -12.24 -5.98 18.91
N TYR A 188 -12.25 -4.89 18.15
CA TYR A 188 -12.95 -4.88 16.87
C TYR A 188 -12.21 -5.69 15.79
N TYR A 189 -10.89 -5.83 15.88
CA TYR A 189 -10.13 -6.75 15.04
C TYR A 189 -10.59 -8.21 15.24
N LEU A 190 -10.67 -8.67 16.50
CA LEU A 190 -11.18 -10.02 16.79
C LEU A 190 -12.68 -10.16 16.45
N SER A 191 -13.48 -9.13 16.73
CA SER A 191 -14.89 -9.09 16.32
C SER A 191 -15.07 -9.16 14.81
N SER A 192 -14.09 -8.73 14.01
CA SER A 192 -14.15 -8.83 12.55
C SER A 192 -14.22 -10.27 12.03
N PHE A 193 -13.81 -11.25 12.84
CA PHE A 193 -13.87 -12.67 12.46
C PHE A 193 -15.26 -13.29 12.68
N MET A 194 -16.15 -12.57 13.36
CA MET A 194 -17.52 -13.00 13.61
C MET A 194 -18.42 -12.59 12.44
N PRO A 195 -19.41 -13.41 12.05
CA PRO A 195 -20.41 -12.99 11.07
C PRO A 195 -21.19 -11.75 11.55
N SER A 196 -21.52 -10.83 10.64
CA SER A 196 -22.16 -9.55 10.99
C SER A 196 -23.48 -9.71 11.77
N ARG A 197 -24.25 -10.76 11.47
CA ARG A 197 -25.49 -11.10 12.21
C ARG A 197 -25.27 -11.33 13.71
N ASN A 198 -24.05 -11.66 14.12
CA ASN A 198 -23.72 -11.98 15.50
C ASN A 198 -23.24 -10.74 16.29
N ILE A 199 -22.75 -9.71 15.60
CA ILE A 199 -22.33 -8.43 16.20
C ILE A 199 -22.83 -7.26 15.32
N PRO A 200 -24.16 -7.01 15.28
CA PRO A 200 -24.76 -6.10 14.29
C PRO A 200 -24.37 -4.63 14.47
N THR A 201 -23.96 -4.21 15.67
CA THR A 201 -23.55 -2.82 15.96
C THR A 201 -22.12 -2.51 15.54
N LEU A 202 -21.30 -3.51 15.19
CA LEU A 202 -19.88 -3.30 14.90
C LEU A 202 -19.68 -2.43 13.66
N GLY A 203 -20.40 -2.73 12.58
CA GLY A 203 -20.30 -1.98 11.32
C GLY A 203 -20.62 -0.49 11.51
N SER A 204 -21.71 -0.18 12.23
CA SER A 204 -22.09 1.21 12.48
C SER A 204 -21.09 1.95 13.38
N LEU A 205 -20.49 1.27 14.36
CA LEU A 205 -19.42 1.83 15.18
C LEU A 205 -18.14 2.11 14.36
N CYS A 206 -17.74 1.18 13.50
CA CYS A 206 -16.59 1.38 12.61
C CYS A 206 -16.84 2.53 11.62
N PHE A 207 -18.04 2.65 11.05
CA PHE A 207 -18.39 3.79 10.21
C PHE A 207 -18.37 5.11 10.96
N LEU A 208 -18.87 5.15 12.20
CA LEU A 208 -18.82 6.36 13.02
C LEU A 208 -17.38 6.81 13.23
N ARG A 209 -16.50 5.88 13.62
CA ARG A 209 -15.08 6.18 13.82
C ARG A 209 -14.40 6.63 12.53
N LEU A 210 -14.68 5.96 11.41
CA LEU A 210 -14.16 6.34 10.09
C LEU A 210 -14.61 7.75 9.68
N LYS A 211 -15.84 8.14 10.05
CA LYS A 211 -16.38 9.49 9.82
C LYS A 211 -15.77 10.54 10.73
N ASP A 212 -15.19 10.17 11.87
CA ASP A 212 -14.56 11.11 12.79
C ASP A 212 -13.10 11.44 12.40
N LEU A 213 -12.51 10.65 11.50
CA LEU A 213 -11.17 10.89 10.96
C LEU A 213 -11.13 12.13 10.04
N ASP A 214 -9.93 12.70 9.92
CA ASP A 214 -9.60 13.76 8.97
C ASP A 214 -8.55 13.29 7.94
N SER A 215 -8.19 14.18 7.01
CA SER A 215 -7.25 13.93 5.91
C SER A 215 -5.81 13.64 6.35
N THR A 216 -5.48 13.85 7.64
CA THR A 216 -4.16 13.56 8.21
C THR A 216 -4.04 12.15 8.77
N ALA A 217 -5.14 11.38 8.80
CA ALA A 217 -5.17 10.02 9.28
C ALA A 217 -4.17 9.11 8.53
N THR A 218 -3.47 8.28 9.29
CA THR A 218 -2.47 7.33 8.82
C THR A 218 -3.09 5.93 8.63
N PRO A 219 -2.44 5.01 7.91
CA PRO A 219 -2.91 3.63 7.79
C PRO A 219 -3.20 2.94 9.14
N GLU A 220 -2.45 3.29 10.19
CA GLU A 220 -2.67 2.77 11.54
C GLU A 220 -4.04 3.16 12.11
N ASP A 221 -4.56 4.33 11.75
CA ASP A 221 -5.84 4.84 12.26
C ASP A 221 -7.06 4.15 11.63
N TYR A 222 -6.95 3.66 10.40
CA TYR A 222 -8.10 3.20 9.62
C TYR A 222 -8.00 1.78 9.05
N MET A 223 -6.81 1.18 8.92
CA MET A 223 -6.68 -0.09 8.18
C MET A 223 -7.48 -1.21 8.84
N THR A 224 -7.39 -1.34 10.17
CA THR A 224 -8.15 -2.33 10.93
C THR A 224 -9.66 -2.07 10.82
N LEU A 225 -10.12 -0.81 10.77
CA LEU A 225 -11.53 -0.45 10.55
C LEU A 225 -12.01 -0.89 9.15
N LEU A 226 -11.21 -0.64 8.12
CA LEU A 226 -11.53 -1.03 6.74
C LEU A 226 -11.62 -2.55 6.59
N GLN A 227 -10.68 -3.29 7.19
CA GLN A 227 -10.72 -4.76 7.24
C GLN A 227 -11.98 -5.26 7.95
N CYS A 228 -12.32 -4.64 9.09
CA CYS A 228 -13.52 -4.97 9.84
C CYS A 228 -14.80 -4.81 8.99
N LEU A 229 -14.96 -3.66 8.33
CA LEU A 229 -16.10 -3.39 7.46
C LEU A 229 -16.17 -4.37 6.27
N CYS A 230 -15.03 -4.69 5.65
CA CYS A 230 -14.98 -5.67 4.56
C CYS A 230 -15.38 -7.08 5.04
N ASN A 231 -14.86 -7.52 6.18
CA ASN A 231 -15.19 -8.83 6.76
C ASN A 231 -16.67 -8.92 7.17
N HIS A 232 -17.25 -7.81 7.60
CA HIS A 232 -18.66 -7.70 7.98
C HIS A 232 -19.63 -7.46 6.80
N ASN A 233 -19.17 -7.60 5.55
CA ASN A 233 -19.99 -7.39 4.34
C ASN A 233 -20.51 -5.95 4.17
N GLU A 234 -19.90 -4.97 4.83
CA GLU A 234 -20.27 -3.55 4.73
C GLU A 234 -19.50 -2.82 3.60
N SER A 235 -18.82 -3.57 2.73
CA SER A 235 -18.07 -3.04 1.59
C SER A 235 -18.91 -2.22 0.61
N SER A 236 -20.20 -2.55 0.45
CA SER A 236 -21.11 -1.73 -0.36
C SER A 236 -21.33 -0.35 0.24
N GLY A 237 -21.59 -0.29 1.56
CA GLY A 237 -21.77 0.97 2.27
C GLY A 237 -20.49 1.80 2.29
N LEU A 238 -19.34 1.13 2.37
CA LEU A 238 -18.02 1.75 2.31
C LEU A 238 -17.76 2.42 0.95
N ILE A 239 -17.99 1.71 -0.16
CA ILE A 239 -17.86 2.27 -1.52
C ILE A 239 -18.87 3.41 -1.73
N GLY A 240 -20.11 3.24 -1.26
CA GLY A 240 -21.12 4.30 -1.30
C GLY A 240 -20.70 5.57 -0.56
N LEU A 241 -20.10 5.43 0.62
CA LEU A 241 -19.56 6.55 1.40
C LEU A 241 -18.42 7.26 0.65
N PHE A 242 -17.50 6.51 0.05
CA PHE A 242 -16.41 7.08 -0.75
C PHE A 242 -16.94 7.85 -1.95
N LYS A 243 -17.91 7.27 -2.67
CA LYS A 243 -18.59 7.90 -3.81
C LYS A 243 -19.21 9.24 -3.40
N GLU A 244 -19.97 9.25 -2.31
CA GLU A 244 -20.62 10.47 -1.78
C GLU A 244 -19.58 11.56 -1.45
N TRP A 245 -18.48 11.20 -0.79
CA TRP A 245 -17.43 12.15 -0.42
C TRP A 245 -16.65 12.67 -1.63
N ILE A 246 -16.40 11.82 -2.63
CA ILE A 246 -15.75 12.21 -3.89
C ILE A 246 -16.65 13.15 -4.71
N GLU A 247 -17.95 12.84 -4.84
CA GLU A 247 -18.94 13.72 -5.50
C GLU A 247 -18.97 15.11 -4.87
N LYS A 248 -18.99 15.17 -3.53
CA LYS A 248 -18.91 16.43 -2.80
C LYS A 248 -17.60 17.18 -3.07
N GLY A 249 -16.47 16.48 -3.26
CA GLY A 249 -15.18 17.10 -3.63
C GLY A 249 -15.17 17.80 -5.00
N PHE A 250 -16.02 17.35 -5.94
CA PHE A 250 -16.19 18.01 -7.25
C PHE A 250 -17.18 19.18 -7.21
N GLN A 251 -18.15 19.16 -6.30
CA GLN A 251 -19.18 20.20 -6.17
C GLN A 251 -18.70 21.44 -5.41
N GLN A 252 -17.52 21.40 -4.81
CA GLN A 252 -16.99 22.54 -4.05
C GLN A 252 -16.53 23.67 -4.99
N PRO A 253 -16.97 24.92 -4.77
CA PRO A 253 -16.49 26.06 -5.54
C PRO A 253 -15.03 26.37 -5.18
N ALA A 254 -14.20 26.62 -6.21
CA ALA A 254 -12.85 27.16 -6.03
C ALA A 254 -12.93 28.49 -5.25
N ASP A 255 -12.25 28.53 -4.10
CA ASP A 255 -12.08 29.65 -3.16
C ASP A 255 -12.93 30.91 -3.43
N LYS A 256 -14.00 31.10 -2.65
CA LYS A 256 -14.47 32.46 -2.38
C LYS A 256 -13.53 33.07 -1.33
N PRO A 257 -12.95 34.27 -1.57
CA PRO A 257 -12.21 34.97 -0.53
C PRO A 257 -13.14 35.22 0.68
N PRO A 258 -12.59 35.26 1.92
CA PRO A 258 -13.39 35.42 3.13
C PRO A 258 -14.17 36.73 3.02
N ALA A 259 -15.48 36.62 2.81
CA ALA A 259 -16.35 37.77 2.65
C ALA A 259 -16.23 38.64 3.90
N ALA A 260 -15.79 39.89 3.69
CA ALA A 260 -15.65 40.88 4.73
C ALA A 260 -16.94 40.97 5.57
N LYS A 261 -16.75 40.91 6.90
CA LYS A 261 -17.79 41.00 7.94
C LYS A 261 -18.88 42.02 7.59
N LYS A 262 -20.06 41.55 7.17
CA LYS A 262 -21.30 42.32 7.28
C LYS A 262 -22.11 41.84 8.50
N ARG A 263 -22.52 42.84 9.28
CA ARG A 263 -23.07 42.78 10.63
C ARG A 263 -24.34 41.93 10.76
N LYS A 264 -24.35 41.09 11.81
CA LYS A 264 -25.44 40.64 12.71
C LYS A 264 -26.88 40.53 12.17
N SER A 265 -27.41 39.30 12.18
CA SER A 265 -28.82 39.03 12.53
C SER A 265 -29.02 37.56 13.01
N LYS A 266 -29.60 37.45 14.20
CA LYS A 266 -30.08 36.33 15.07
C LYS A 266 -30.21 34.87 14.56
N LYS A 267 -29.64 33.97 15.37
CA LYS A 267 -30.08 32.63 15.85
C LYS A 267 -30.75 31.65 14.85
N SER A 268 -29.95 30.74 14.30
CA SER A 268 -30.19 29.28 14.41
C SER A 268 -28.89 28.65 14.95
N ILE A 269 -29.02 27.70 15.88
CA ILE A 269 -27.91 26.84 16.30
C ILE A 269 -28.07 25.56 15.47
N GLU A 270 -27.75 25.64 14.19
CA GLU A 270 -27.24 24.48 13.48
C GLU A 270 -25.76 24.36 13.86
N PRO A 271 -25.23 23.15 14.10
CA PRO A 271 -23.80 23.00 14.33
C PRO A 271 -23.11 23.54 13.09
N VAL A 272 -22.33 24.60 13.28
CA VAL A 272 -21.40 25.10 12.28
C VAL A 272 -20.48 23.92 12.00
N GLU A 273 -20.62 23.29 10.84
CA GLU A 273 -19.65 22.32 10.32
C GLU A 273 -18.52 23.12 9.66
N PRO A 274 -17.37 23.37 10.32
CA PRO A 274 -16.14 23.45 9.56
C PRO A 274 -15.68 22.01 9.34
N LYS A 275 -15.38 21.61 8.10
CA LYS A 275 -14.14 20.87 7.78
C LYS A 275 -14.13 20.43 6.33
N PHE A 276 -13.17 20.99 5.61
CA PHE A 276 -12.91 20.88 4.19
C PHE A 276 -12.23 19.53 3.79
N ASP A 277 -12.26 18.47 4.62
CA ASP A 277 -11.24 17.40 4.54
C ASP A 277 -11.68 16.01 4.04
N LYS A 278 -12.97 15.77 3.81
CA LYS A 278 -13.44 14.37 3.64
C LYS A 278 -13.26 13.78 2.24
N HIS A 279 -13.13 14.58 1.20
CA HIS A 279 -12.92 14.08 -0.16
C HIS A 279 -11.50 13.53 -0.34
N LEU A 280 -10.48 14.20 0.22
CA LEU A 280 -9.11 13.66 0.25
C LEU A 280 -9.03 12.38 1.09
N LEU A 281 -9.68 12.36 2.26
CA LEU A 281 -9.80 11.16 3.09
C LEU A 281 -10.48 10.02 2.34
N ALA A 282 -11.58 10.27 1.62
CA ALA A 282 -12.28 9.25 0.83
C ALA A 282 -11.35 8.51 -0.12
N VAL A 283 -10.50 9.26 -0.82
CA VAL A 283 -9.57 8.72 -1.80
C VAL A 283 -8.38 8.04 -1.13
N GLN A 284 -7.91 8.53 0.02
CA GLN A 284 -6.90 7.83 0.83
C GLN A 284 -7.43 6.45 1.30
N LEU A 285 -8.64 6.42 1.83
CA LEU A 285 -9.30 5.19 2.28
C LEU A 285 -9.58 4.23 1.12
N LEU A 286 -10.02 4.75 -0.04
CA LEU A 286 -10.23 3.95 -1.25
C LEU A 286 -8.93 3.28 -1.70
N ASN A 287 -7.84 4.04 -1.82
CA ASN A 287 -6.53 3.46 -2.17
C ASN A 287 -6.09 2.41 -1.14
N ALA A 288 -6.28 2.66 0.16
CA ALA A 288 -5.96 1.67 1.19
C ALA A 288 -6.77 0.36 1.06
N VAL A 289 -8.06 0.44 0.69
CA VAL A 289 -8.88 -0.73 0.39
C VAL A 289 -8.34 -1.48 -0.83
N LEU A 290 -7.94 -0.76 -1.88
CA LEU A 290 -7.42 -1.34 -3.13
C LEU A 290 -6.02 -1.95 -2.96
N ASP A 291 -5.17 -1.37 -2.14
CA ASP A 291 -3.80 -1.85 -1.87
C ASP A 291 -3.80 -3.04 -0.90
N HIS A 292 -4.81 -3.15 -0.02
CA HIS A 292 -4.89 -4.25 0.94
C HIS A 292 -5.55 -5.51 0.36
N ARG A 293 -4.75 -6.57 0.15
CA ARG A 293 -5.16 -7.82 -0.53
C ARG A 293 -6.50 -8.41 -0.05
N SER A 294 -6.76 -8.45 1.26
CA SER A 294 -8.02 -9.04 1.77
C SER A 294 -9.24 -8.16 1.47
N CYS A 295 -9.09 -6.83 1.61
CA CYS A 295 -10.16 -5.87 1.36
C CYS A 295 -10.45 -5.81 -0.15
N GLN A 296 -9.39 -5.68 -0.95
CA GLN A 296 -9.42 -5.72 -2.41
C GLN A 296 -10.20 -6.95 -2.92
N LYS A 297 -9.86 -8.15 -2.44
CA LYS A 297 -10.56 -9.39 -2.81
C LYS A 297 -12.06 -9.31 -2.52
N VAL A 298 -12.45 -8.78 -1.35
CA VAL A 298 -13.86 -8.64 -0.95
C VAL A 298 -14.60 -7.68 -1.89
N VAL A 299 -14.07 -6.48 -2.14
CA VAL A 299 -14.73 -5.49 -2.99
C VAL A 299 -14.84 -5.94 -4.44
N LEU A 300 -13.79 -6.56 -5.00
CA LEU A 300 -13.79 -7.06 -6.39
C LEU A 300 -14.78 -8.20 -6.59
N THR A 301 -14.85 -9.13 -5.63
CA THR A 301 -15.73 -10.30 -5.73
C THR A 301 -17.20 -9.90 -5.57
N LYS A 302 -17.52 -9.02 -4.61
CA LYS A 302 -18.90 -8.73 -4.21
C LYS A 302 -19.51 -7.51 -4.90
N HIS A 303 -18.69 -6.50 -5.25
CA HIS A 303 -19.18 -5.20 -5.71
C HIS A 303 -18.43 -4.64 -6.93
N PRO A 304 -18.19 -5.43 -7.99
CA PRO A 304 -17.46 -4.95 -9.16
C PRO A 304 -18.20 -3.82 -9.90
N GLU A 305 -19.54 -3.84 -9.91
CA GLU A 305 -20.33 -2.78 -10.57
C GLU A 305 -20.21 -1.44 -9.84
N LEU A 306 -20.18 -1.45 -8.50
CA LEU A 306 -19.96 -0.22 -7.72
C LEU A 306 -18.57 0.36 -7.96
N LEU A 307 -17.54 -0.51 -8.10
CA LEU A 307 -16.20 -0.06 -8.49
C LEU A 307 -16.19 0.52 -9.91
N LYS A 308 -16.92 -0.10 -10.84
CA LYS A 308 -17.05 0.38 -12.21
C LYS A 308 -17.74 1.75 -12.27
N GLU A 309 -18.74 2.00 -11.42
CA GLU A 309 -19.38 3.31 -11.30
C GLU A 309 -18.39 4.41 -10.88
N LEU A 310 -17.40 4.10 -10.03
CA LEU A 310 -16.36 5.07 -9.64
C LEU A 310 -15.54 5.55 -10.85
N LEU A 311 -15.36 4.73 -11.88
CA LEU A 311 -14.65 5.12 -13.10
C LEU A 311 -15.32 6.29 -13.82
N ASN A 312 -16.60 6.56 -13.57
CA ASN A 312 -17.31 7.71 -14.13
C ASN A 312 -16.75 9.06 -13.63
N PHE A 313 -16.04 9.09 -12.49
CA PHE A 313 -15.37 10.31 -12.02
C PHE A 313 -14.18 10.74 -12.90
N THR A 314 -13.78 9.93 -13.87
CA THR A 314 -12.67 10.25 -14.78
C THR A 314 -12.92 11.56 -15.53
N ASP A 315 -14.14 11.79 -16.02
CA ASP A 315 -14.44 13.00 -16.80
C ASP A 315 -14.52 14.26 -15.93
N ASP A 316 -15.04 14.13 -14.70
CA ASP A 316 -15.04 15.22 -13.72
C ASP A 316 -13.62 15.56 -13.26
N LEU A 317 -12.79 14.55 -13.05
CA LEU A 317 -11.36 14.69 -12.75
C LEU A 317 -10.64 15.42 -13.87
N LYS A 318 -10.78 14.97 -15.12
CA LYS A 318 -10.16 15.60 -16.29
C LYS A 318 -10.57 17.07 -16.39
N ARG A 319 -11.86 17.37 -16.23
CA ARG A 319 -12.40 18.74 -16.28
C ARG A 319 -11.81 19.61 -15.16
N LYS A 320 -11.76 19.12 -13.92
CA LYS A 320 -11.20 19.87 -12.79
C LYS A 320 -9.70 20.12 -12.99
N VAL A 321 -8.94 19.13 -13.44
CA VAL A 321 -7.51 19.28 -13.78
C VAL A 321 -7.27 20.30 -14.90
N GLU A 322 -8.09 20.30 -15.96
CA GLU A 322 -7.96 21.28 -17.05
C GLU A 322 -8.21 22.72 -16.54
N LEU A 323 -9.25 22.95 -15.73
CA LEU A 323 -9.52 24.26 -15.10
C LEU A 323 -8.40 24.71 -14.16
N SER A 324 -7.80 23.74 -13.51
CA SER A 324 -6.66 23.87 -12.61
C SER A 324 -5.36 24.25 -13.34
N SER A 325 -5.23 24.00 -14.65
CA SER A 325 -4.10 24.48 -15.44
C SER A 325 -4.15 26.00 -15.71
N GLU A 326 -5.35 26.58 -15.65
CA GLU A 326 -5.59 28.01 -15.89
C GLU A 326 -5.56 28.85 -14.60
N ASN A 327 -5.73 28.20 -13.44
CA ASN A 327 -5.83 28.83 -12.12
C ASN A 327 -4.77 28.29 -11.16
N ASN A 328 -4.63 28.87 -9.97
CA ASN A 328 -3.76 28.31 -8.95
C ASN A 328 -4.49 27.17 -8.21
N ILE A 329 -3.89 25.97 -8.18
CA ILE A 329 -4.46 24.80 -7.50
C ILE A 329 -3.99 24.82 -6.04
N CYS A 330 -4.89 24.62 -5.09
CA CYS A 330 -4.49 24.34 -3.71
C CYS A 330 -3.83 22.97 -3.61
N LYS A 331 -2.84 22.82 -2.72
CA LYS A 331 -2.13 21.55 -2.48
C LYS A 331 -3.08 20.39 -2.13
N GLU A 332 -4.17 20.66 -1.43
CA GLU A 332 -5.17 19.63 -1.07
C GLU A 332 -5.91 19.10 -2.31
N ASP A 333 -6.33 19.99 -3.21
CA ASP A 333 -6.95 19.61 -4.49
C ASP A 333 -5.97 18.82 -5.37
N GLU A 334 -4.69 19.24 -5.41
CA GLU A 334 -3.62 18.52 -6.10
C GLU A 334 -3.51 17.07 -5.60
N MET A 335 -3.42 16.90 -4.28
CA MET A 335 -3.33 15.58 -3.63
C MET A 335 -4.59 14.74 -3.87
N PHE A 336 -5.77 15.34 -3.80
CA PHE A 336 -7.04 14.67 -4.05
C PHE A 336 -7.11 14.15 -5.50
N LEU A 337 -6.82 15.01 -6.48
CA LEU A 337 -6.90 14.67 -7.90
C LEU A 337 -5.87 13.60 -8.28
N THR A 338 -4.62 13.72 -7.83
CA THR A 338 -3.58 12.71 -8.11
C THR A 338 -3.96 11.35 -7.52
N LYS A 339 -4.33 11.32 -6.23
CA LYS A 339 -4.71 10.06 -5.57
C LYS A 339 -5.98 9.46 -6.16
N LEU A 340 -6.91 10.29 -6.65
CA LEU A 340 -8.15 9.82 -7.26
C LEU A 340 -7.83 9.19 -8.61
N LEU A 341 -7.01 9.84 -9.44
CA LEU A 341 -6.58 9.27 -10.71
C LEU A 341 -5.90 7.91 -10.50
N TYR A 342 -4.99 7.81 -9.53
CA TYR A 342 -4.34 6.54 -9.18
C TYR A 342 -5.37 5.46 -8.80
N ALA A 343 -6.34 5.78 -7.93
CA ALA A 343 -7.41 4.86 -7.56
C ALA A 343 -8.24 4.39 -8.77
N LEU A 344 -8.63 5.30 -9.67
CA LEU A 344 -9.41 4.98 -10.87
C LEU A 344 -8.63 4.09 -11.84
N LEU A 345 -7.34 4.36 -12.01
CA LEU A 345 -6.44 3.52 -12.80
C LEU A 345 -6.31 2.13 -12.20
N GLN A 346 -6.07 2.01 -10.89
CA GLN A 346 -6.02 0.73 -10.18
C GLN A 346 -7.34 -0.05 -10.34
N ILE A 347 -8.49 0.60 -10.13
CA ILE A 347 -9.81 -0.03 -10.32
C ILE A 347 -9.95 -0.59 -11.73
N SER A 348 -9.53 0.17 -12.76
CA SER A 348 -9.61 -0.29 -14.15
C SER A 348 -8.81 -1.58 -14.39
N VAL A 349 -7.59 -1.66 -13.84
CA VAL A 349 -6.69 -2.82 -13.94
C VAL A 349 -7.25 -4.02 -13.17
N LEU A 350 -7.76 -3.81 -11.97
CA LEU A 350 -8.34 -4.87 -11.16
C LEU A 350 -9.62 -5.43 -11.78
N LEU A 351 -10.48 -4.58 -12.34
CA LEU A 351 -11.67 -5.03 -13.06
C LEU A 351 -11.36 -5.71 -14.40
N HIS A 352 -10.20 -5.44 -15.00
CA HIS A 352 -9.74 -6.16 -16.18
C HIS A 352 -9.38 -7.61 -15.88
N ALA A 353 -8.75 -7.86 -14.72
CA ALA A 353 -8.47 -9.22 -14.24
C ALA A 353 -9.73 -10.08 -14.14
N GLU A 354 -10.86 -9.43 -13.85
CA GLU A 354 -12.18 -10.03 -13.69
C GLU A 354 -13.02 -10.01 -14.98
N GLU A 355 -12.43 -9.63 -16.12
CA GLU A 355 -13.08 -9.47 -17.44
C GLU A 355 -14.26 -8.47 -17.47
N LYS A 356 -14.33 -7.55 -16.50
CA LYS A 356 -15.44 -6.58 -16.33
C LYS A 356 -15.14 -5.21 -16.92
N CYS A 357 -13.87 -4.94 -17.26
CA CYS A 357 -13.40 -3.68 -17.82
C CYS A 357 -12.28 -3.89 -18.85
N ASN A 358 -12.24 -3.03 -19.88
CA ASN A 358 -11.08 -2.94 -20.77
C ASN A 358 -10.11 -1.87 -20.24
N SER A 359 -9.20 -2.27 -19.34
CA SER A 359 -8.18 -1.37 -18.77
C SER A 359 -7.28 -0.76 -19.83
N VAL A 360 -6.91 -1.53 -20.87
CA VAL A 360 -6.05 -1.05 -21.97
C VAL A 360 -6.68 0.16 -22.67
N LYS A 361 -7.98 0.09 -22.98
CA LYS A 361 -8.69 1.21 -23.59
C LYS A 361 -8.86 2.38 -22.62
N PHE A 362 -9.21 2.10 -21.37
CA PHE A 362 -9.38 3.14 -20.35
C PHE A 362 -8.09 3.94 -20.12
N VAL A 363 -6.96 3.25 -19.94
CA VAL A 363 -5.64 3.88 -19.75
C VAL A 363 -5.18 4.59 -21.02
N GLU A 364 -5.50 4.06 -22.21
CA GLU A 364 -5.28 4.78 -23.47
C GLU A 364 -6.01 6.13 -23.52
N ASP A 365 -7.29 6.17 -23.16
CA ASP A 365 -8.08 7.41 -23.15
C ASP A 365 -7.51 8.43 -22.15
N VAL A 366 -6.95 7.98 -21.03
CA VAL A 366 -6.24 8.83 -20.05
C VAL A 366 -4.91 9.32 -20.63
N VAL A 367 -4.10 8.46 -21.24
CA VAL A 367 -2.81 8.82 -21.84
C VAL A 367 -2.98 9.85 -22.97
N LEU A 368 -3.98 9.65 -23.84
CA LEU A 368 -4.31 10.60 -24.91
C LEU A 368 -4.68 11.97 -24.33
N TRP A 369 -5.52 11.98 -23.29
CA TRP A 369 -5.87 13.22 -22.59
C TRP A 369 -4.64 13.92 -21.99
N ILE A 370 -3.75 13.20 -21.32
CA ILE A 370 -2.51 13.77 -20.77
C ILE A 370 -1.67 14.40 -21.90
N GLN A 371 -1.50 13.68 -23.02
CA GLN A 371 -0.72 14.16 -24.15
C GLN A 371 -1.29 15.42 -24.80
N ASP A 372 -2.61 15.53 -24.87
CA ASP A 372 -3.28 16.65 -25.53
C ASP A 372 -3.48 17.87 -24.63
N LYS A 373 -3.70 17.65 -23.33
CA LYS A 373 -4.15 18.69 -22.41
C LYS A 373 -3.11 19.09 -21.37
N LEU A 374 -2.34 18.14 -20.82
CA LEU A 374 -1.39 18.45 -19.73
C LEU A 374 0.01 18.72 -20.26
N LEU A 375 0.47 17.94 -21.23
CA LEU A 375 1.83 18.10 -21.76
C LEU A 375 1.97 19.34 -22.66
N ARG A 376 0.90 19.79 -23.34
CA ARG A 376 0.97 20.97 -24.22
C ARG A 376 1.30 22.26 -23.44
N PRO A 377 0.62 22.59 -22.32
CA PRO A 377 0.99 23.73 -21.48
C PRO A 377 2.40 23.61 -20.87
N ALA A 378 2.78 22.43 -20.37
CA ALA A 378 4.08 22.20 -19.74
C ALA A 378 5.29 22.32 -20.71
N CYS A 379 5.08 22.11 -22.02
CA CYS A 379 6.13 22.22 -23.03
C CYS A 379 6.35 23.64 -23.58
N MET A 380 5.39 24.57 -23.43
CA MET A 380 5.44 25.86 -24.11
C MET A 380 6.41 26.88 -23.49
N GLU A 381 7.03 26.61 -22.35
CA GLU A 381 7.97 27.56 -21.71
C GLU A 381 9.39 27.58 -22.32
N ILE A 382 9.72 26.67 -23.24
CA ILE A 382 11.05 26.65 -23.89
C ILE A 382 11.13 27.59 -25.11
N SER A 383 10.01 28.10 -25.62
CA SER A 383 10.02 29.07 -26.72
C SER A 383 9.18 30.30 -26.39
N LEU A 384 9.83 31.38 -25.95
CA LEU A 384 9.60 32.79 -26.37
C LEU A 384 10.39 33.73 -25.46
N ASN A 385 11.64 34.00 -25.86
CA ASN A 385 12.40 35.15 -25.39
C ASN A 385 11.78 36.43 -25.99
N THR A 386 10.91 37.13 -25.24
CA THR A 386 10.70 38.58 -25.46
C THR A 386 10.12 39.28 -24.22
N SER A 387 10.95 40.16 -23.65
CA SER A 387 10.63 41.38 -22.87
C SER A 387 9.26 41.53 -22.15
N ALA A 388 9.19 41.15 -20.86
CA ALA A 388 8.35 41.83 -19.85
C ALA A 388 8.81 41.43 -18.44
N LYS A 389 9.41 42.35 -17.67
CA LYS A 389 10.24 42.06 -16.49
C LYS A 389 9.56 42.18 -15.10
N ARG A 390 8.24 42.34 -15.00
CA ARG A 390 7.56 42.47 -13.68
C ARG A 390 6.47 41.44 -13.33
N SER A 391 6.02 40.61 -14.28
CA SER A 391 5.04 39.52 -14.04
C SER A 391 5.65 38.10 -14.03
N ARG A 392 6.98 37.98 -14.17
CA ARG A 392 7.68 36.69 -14.34
C ARG A 392 7.77 35.84 -13.08
N LEU A 393 7.89 36.43 -11.89
CA LEU A 393 8.08 35.65 -10.65
C LEU A 393 6.83 34.82 -10.28
N GLN A 394 5.64 35.39 -10.40
CA GLN A 394 4.38 34.67 -10.17
C GLN A 394 4.08 33.67 -11.28
N LYS A 395 4.30 34.02 -12.56
CA LYS A 395 4.12 33.08 -13.68
C LYS A 395 5.08 31.90 -13.61
N ASN A 396 6.35 32.13 -13.29
CA ASN A 396 7.36 31.07 -13.18
C ASN A 396 7.10 30.14 -11.97
N GLN A 397 6.59 30.66 -10.85
CA GLN A 397 6.20 29.81 -9.70
C GLN A 397 4.96 28.97 -10.00
N GLN A 398 3.96 29.54 -10.70
CA GLN A 398 2.73 28.83 -11.07
C GLN A 398 3.00 27.72 -12.10
N SER A 399 3.92 27.96 -13.04
CA SER A 399 4.38 26.94 -13.99
C SER A 399 5.08 25.77 -13.29
N ALA A 400 6.00 26.05 -12.35
CA ALA A 400 6.75 25.00 -11.65
C ALA A 400 5.87 24.10 -10.76
N VAL A 401 4.81 24.64 -10.15
CA VAL A 401 3.85 23.86 -9.36
C VAL A 401 3.03 22.94 -10.27
N PHE A 402 2.54 23.47 -11.40
CA PHE A 402 1.78 22.68 -12.36
C PHE A 402 2.65 21.61 -13.07
N GLU A 403 3.92 21.93 -13.32
CA GLU A 403 4.92 20.98 -13.85
C GLU A 403 5.13 19.81 -12.88
N LYS A 404 5.25 20.09 -11.57
CA LYS A 404 5.35 19.05 -10.54
C LYS A 404 4.09 18.17 -10.49
N PHE A 405 2.91 18.79 -10.51
CA PHE A 405 1.64 18.06 -10.53
C PHE A 405 1.51 17.16 -11.76
N THR A 406 1.89 17.67 -12.93
CA THR A 406 1.92 16.91 -14.19
C THR A 406 2.90 15.74 -14.11
N PHE A 407 4.07 15.95 -13.50
CA PHE A 407 5.04 14.90 -13.24
C PHE A 407 4.44 13.78 -12.38
N ASP A 408 3.78 14.12 -11.27
CA ASP A 408 3.19 13.12 -10.36
C ASP A 408 2.10 12.28 -11.06
N ILE A 409 1.21 12.92 -11.85
CA ILE A 409 0.22 12.22 -12.68
C ILE A 409 0.88 11.27 -13.68
N CYS A 410 1.90 11.73 -14.41
CA CYS A 410 2.57 10.92 -15.42
C CYS A 410 3.31 9.74 -14.79
N LYS A 411 3.87 9.93 -13.58
CA LYS A 411 4.54 8.88 -12.82
C LYS A 411 3.58 7.76 -12.44
N ASP A 412 2.41 8.10 -11.90
CA ASP A 412 1.39 7.11 -11.51
C ASP A 412 0.88 6.33 -12.73
N VAL A 413 0.66 7.02 -13.85
CA VAL A 413 0.26 6.37 -15.12
C VAL A 413 1.35 5.43 -15.64
N CYS A 414 2.63 5.83 -15.61
CA CYS A 414 3.74 4.96 -16.01
C CYS A 414 3.84 3.72 -15.12
N GLN A 415 3.62 3.85 -13.81
CA GLN A 415 3.58 2.71 -12.88
C GLN A 415 2.46 1.73 -13.27
N ILE A 416 1.25 2.23 -13.47
CA ILE A 416 0.09 1.40 -13.86
C ILE A 416 0.32 0.68 -15.19
N ILE A 417 0.85 1.37 -16.21
CA ILE A 417 1.19 0.76 -17.51
C ILE A 417 2.24 -0.36 -17.32
N THR A 418 3.22 -0.13 -16.44
CA THR A 418 4.25 -1.13 -16.13
C THR A 418 3.63 -2.36 -15.48
N ASP A 419 2.72 -2.18 -14.53
CA ASP A 419 1.99 -3.27 -13.86
C ASP A 419 1.09 -4.04 -14.83
N MET A 420 0.37 -3.34 -15.70
CA MET A 420 -0.43 -3.97 -16.78
C MET A 420 0.43 -4.82 -17.72
N THR A 421 1.68 -4.41 -17.96
CA THR A 421 2.63 -5.18 -18.78
C THR A 421 3.05 -6.46 -18.08
N LEU A 422 3.34 -6.39 -16.77
CA LEU A 422 3.67 -7.56 -15.95
C LEU A 422 2.50 -8.55 -15.84
N LEU A 423 1.27 -8.03 -15.74
CA LEU A 423 0.04 -8.84 -15.69
C LEU A 423 -0.34 -9.43 -17.05
N GLY A 424 0.37 -9.10 -18.14
CA GLY A 424 0.12 -9.64 -19.47
C GLY A 424 -1.10 -9.05 -20.18
N TYR A 425 -1.58 -7.87 -19.77
CA TYR A 425 -2.77 -7.23 -20.39
C TYR A 425 -2.46 -6.54 -21.72
N MET A 426 -1.16 -6.39 -22.04
CA MET A 426 -0.73 -5.66 -23.23
C MET A 426 -0.91 -6.47 -24.52
N ASN A 427 -1.28 -5.78 -25.59
CA ASN A 427 -1.40 -6.34 -26.94
C ASN A 427 -0.56 -5.49 -27.92
N PRO A 428 -0.40 -5.89 -29.20
CA PRO A 428 0.40 -5.12 -30.17
C PRO A 428 0.06 -3.62 -30.25
N LYS A 429 -1.21 -3.24 -30.05
CA LYS A 429 -1.65 -1.82 -30.04
C LYS A 429 -1.20 -1.07 -28.78
N SER A 430 -0.78 -1.75 -27.73
CA SER A 430 -0.24 -1.16 -26.50
C SER A 430 1.14 -0.53 -26.67
N LEU A 431 1.82 -0.68 -27.82
CA LEU A 431 3.09 -0.01 -28.13
C LEU A 431 3.02 1.52 -27.99
N LYS A 432 1.82 2.09 -28.14
CA LYS A 432 1.54 3.51 -27.89
C LYS A 432 1.89 3.97 -26.47
N PHE A 433 1.85 3.09 -25.48
CA PHE A 433 2.25 3.41 -24.10
C PHE A 433 3.75 3.58 -23.98
N LEU A 434 4.53 2.73 -24.67
CA LEU A 434 5.97 2.93 -24.77
C LEU A 434 6.30 4.23 -25.53
N LYS A 435 5.56 4.54 -26.62
CA LYS A 435 5.67 5.84 -27.32
C LYS A 435 5.38 7.02 -26.39
N PHE A 436 4.37 6.91 -25.53
CA PHE A 436 4.06 7.91 -24.51
C PHE A 436 5.23 8.08 -23.54
N GLY A 437 5.77 7.00 -22.97
CA GLY A 437 6.97 7.05 -22.14
C GLY A 437 8.13 7.74 -22.84
N MET A 438 8.45 7.33 -24.07
CA MET A 438 9.50 7.96 -24.88
C MET A 438 9.27 9.46 -25.13
N LYS A 439 8.01 9.94 -25.13
CA LYS A 439 7.70 11.38 -25.22
C LYS A 439 8.01 12.10 -23.91
N LEU A 440 7.78 11.46 -22.75
CA LEU A 440 8.09 12.02 -21.44
C LEU A 440 9.58 12.27 -21.22
N LEU A 441 10.47 11.44 -21.78
CA LEU A 441 11.93 11.65 -21.72
C LEU A 441 12.38 12.95 -22.37
N SER A 442 11.61 13.46 -23.33
CA SER A 442 11.93 14.71 -24.05
C SER A 442 11.44 15.97 -23.33
N LEU A 443 10.87 15.85 -22.14
CA LEU A 443 10.36 16.97 -21.33
C LEU A 443 11.43 17.51 -20.38
N GLY A 444 11.22 18.71 -19.83
CA GLY A 444 12.15 19.34 -18.87
C GLY A 444 12.43 18.51 -17.62
N PHE A 445 11.44 17.71 -17.17
CA PHE A 445 11.58 16.76 -16.07
C PHE A 445 11.91 15.32 -16.52
N GLY A 446 12.25 15.11 -17.80
CA GLY A 446 12.42 13.79 -18.41
C GLY A 446 13.46 12.89 -17.73
N GLY A 447 14.53 13.47 -17.15
CA GLY A 447 15.55 12.72 -16.41
C GLY A 447 14.99 11.91 -15.25
N LYS A 448 13.94 12.42 -14.59
CA LYS A 448 13.24 11.71 -13.50
C LYS A 448 12.41 10.52 -13.97
N PHE A 449 12.12 10.42 -15.27
CA PHE A 449 11.39 9.31 -15.88
C PHE A 449 12.30 8.21 -16.43
N LEU A 450 13.62 8.36 -16.36
CA LEU A 450 14.56 7.35 -16.86
C LEU A 450 14.30 5.97 -16.26
N LEU A 451 14.17 5.87 -14.93
CA LEU A 451 13.92 4.59 -14.26
C LEU A 451 12.52 4.00 -14.58
N PRO A 452 11.40 4.74 -14.41
CA PRO A 452 10.08 4.24 -14.80
C PRO A 452 10.02 3.74 -16.24
N ILE A 453 10.66 4.44 -17.18
CA ILE A 453 10.63 4.07 -18.60
C ILE A 453 11.57 2.89 -18.88
N SER A 454 12.70 2.79 -18.19
CA SER A 454 13.58 1.62 -18.26
C SER A 454 12.86 0.37 -17.76
N LYS A 455 12.08 0.47 -16.67
CA LYS A 455 11.22 -0.62 -16.16
C LYS A 455 10.17 -1.01 -17.19
N LEU A 456 9.46 -0.03 -17.75
CA LEU A 456 8.45 -0.26 -18.78
C LEU A 456 9.03 -0.96 -20.01
N LEU A 457 10.17 -0.47 -20.53
CA LEU A 457 10.86 -1.04 -21.69
C LEU A 457 11.31 -2.48 -21.41
N PHE A 458 11.97 -2.72 -20.28
CA PHE A 458 12.41 -4.05 -19.87
C PHE A 458 11.22 -5.02 -19.76
N ASN A 459 10.12 -4.60 -19.12
CA ASN A 459 8.94 -5.45 -18.98
C ASN A 459 8.25 -5.70 -20.32
N HIS A 460 8.22 -4.72 -21.22
CA HIS A 460 7.69 -4.90 -22.57
C HIS A 460 8.46 -5.97 -23.37
N ILE A 461 9.78 -6.05 -23.16
CA ILE A 461 10.66 -7.04 -23.78
C ILE A 461 10.53 -8.42 -23.10
N SER A 462 10.49 -8.43 -21.77
CA SER A 462 10.57 -9.67 -20.97
C SER A 462 9.25 -10.42 -20.84
N TYR A 463 8.15 -9.66 -20.70
CA TYR A 463 6.82 -10.18 -20.35
C TYR A 463 5.73 -9.71 -21.32
N GLY A 464 5.98 -8.59 -22.00
CA GLY A 464 5.03 -8.01 -22.93
C GLY A 464 5.06 -8.64 -24.32
N VAL A 465 4.38 -7.94 -25.22
CA VAL A 465 4.14 -8.35 -26.61
C VAL A 465 5.42 -8.69 -27.37
N TYR A 466 6.54 -8.03 -27.08
CA TYR A 466 7.80 -8.24 -27.80
C TYR A 466 8.27 -9.69 -27.75
N LYS A 467 8.05 -10.38 -26.63
CA LYS A 467 8.41 -11.79 -26.45
C LYS A 467 7.57 -12.74 -27.31
N THR A 468 6.35 -12.34 -27.66
CA THR A 468 5.37 -13.19 -28.34
C THR A 468 5.20 -12.82 -29.82
N ILE A 469 5.97 -11.87 -30.34
CA ILE A 469 5.87 -11.42 -31.74
C ILE A 469 6.63 -12.38 -32.65
N GLU A 470 5.98 -12.80 -33.72
CA GLU A 470 6.59 -13.51 -34.84
C GLU A 470 7.33 -12.50 -35.75
N ASP A 471 8.43 -12.93 -36.39
CA ASP A 471 9.41 -12.07 -37.07
C ASP A 471 8.84 -11.18 -38.21
N ASP A 472 7.59 -11.40 -38.63
CA ASP A 472 6.94 -10.67 -39.74
C ASP A 472 6.31 -9.32 -39.32
N ASP A 473 6.13 -9.03 -38.02
CA ASP A 473 5.49 -7.79 -37.56
C ASP A 473 6.51 -6.63 -37.38
N SER A 474 6.97 -6.10 -38.51
CA SER A 474 8.11 -5.16 -38.61
C SER A 474 8.01 -3.86 -37.82
N SER A 475 6.81 -3.44 -37.41
CA SER A 475 6.61 -2.14 -36.74
C SER A 475 7.04 -2.12 -35.28
N ILE A 476 6.83 -3.23 -34.55
CA ILE A 476 7.20 -3.35 -33.14
C ILE A 476 8.68 -3.70 -33.00
N LEU A 477 9.19 -4.58 -33.88
CA LEU A 477 10.60 -4.97 -33.93
C LEU A 477 11.54 -3.79 -34.22
N LYS A 478 11.07 -2.75 -34.92
CA LYS A 478 11.82 -1.50 -35.14
C LYS A 478 11.72 -0.52 -33.98
N PHE A 479 10.54 -0.41 -33.36
CA PHE A 479 10.29 0.61 -32.35
C PHE A 479 11.07 0.41 -31.04
N VAL A 480 11.35 -0.84 -30.65
CA VAL A 480 12.15 -1.13 -29.45
C VAL A 480 13.60 -0.63 -29.62
N PRO A 481 14.33 -0.94 -30.71
CA PRO A 481 15.61 -0.30 -31.03
C PRO A 481 15.55 1.23 -31.07
N ASP A 482 14.50 1.82 -31.68
CA ASP A 482 14.33 3.28 -31.72
C ASP A 482 14.19 3.89 -30.32
N SER A 483 13.52 3.17 -29.42
CA SER A 483 13.36 3.57 -28.02
C SER A 483 14.70 3.62 -27.30
N PHE A 484 15.59 2.64 -27.53
CA PHE A 484 16.95 2.69 -27.00
C PHE A 484 17.72 3.87 -27.59
N ASN A 485 17.72 4.05 -28.93
CA ASN A 485 18.40 5.18 -29.55
C ASN A 485 17.95 6.52 -28.95
N LYS A 486 16.66 6.66 -28.65
CA LYS A 486 16.13 7.86 -28.01
C LYS A 486 16.60 8.04 -26.57
N ILE A 487 16.60 6.98 -25.76
CA ILE A 487 17.16 7.03 -24.39
C ILE A 487 18.61 7.47 -24.46
N ILE A 488 19.38 6.89 -25.38
CA ILE A 488 20.79 7.19 -25.54
C ILE A 488 20.98 8.67 -25.97
N GLN A 489 20.17 9.18 -26.90
CA GLN A 489 20.18 10.62 -27.26
C GLN A 489 19.86 11.52 -26.06
N CYS A 490 18.93 11.13 -25.18
CA CYS A 490 18.65 11.89 -23.96
C CYS A 490 19.84 11.87 -22.98
N LEU A 491 20.60 10.78 -22.92
CA LEU A 491 21.80 10.69 -22.07
C LEU A 491 22.94 11.59 -22.56
N ASP A 492 22.96 12.01 -23.82
CA ASP A 492 23.93 12.98 -24.34
C ASP A 492 23.67 14.42 -23.86
N ASP A 493 22.49 14.70 -23.28
CA ASP A 493 22.14 15.99 -22.70
C ASP A 493 22.59 16.06 -21.22
N ASP A 494 23.52 16.97 -20.92
CA ASP A 494 24.05 17.18 -19.58
C ASP A 494 22.99 17.63 -18.56
N ASP A 495 21.96 18.36 -18.99
CA ASP A 495 20.90 18.82 -18.11
C ASP A 495 19.91 17.69 -17.80
N PHE A 496 19.65 16.82 -18.78
CA PHE A 496 18.93 15.57 -18.56
C PHE A 496 19.64 14.69 -17.51
N LEU A 497 20.95 14.49 -17.64
CA LEU A 497 21.75 13.70 -16.70
C LEU A 497 21.75 14.27 -15.28
N LYS A 498 21.79 15.59 -15.13
CA LYS A 498 21.67 16.24 -13.81
C LYS A 498 20.30 16.03 -13.18
N ALA A 499 19.26 15.86 -13.99
CA ALA A 499 17.90 15.62 -13.52
C ALA A 499 17.62 14.15 -13.14
N VAL A 500 18.52 13.21 -13.49
CA VAL A 500 18.39 11.79 -13.10
C VAL A 500 18.74 11.62 -11.61
N PRO A 501 17.84 11.04 -10.79
CA PRO A 501 18.16 10.74 -9.40
C PRO A 501 19.31 9.73 -9.28
N VAL A 502 20.26 9.98 -8.37
CA VAL A 502 21.45 9.13 -8.21
C VAL A 502 21.08 7.69 -7.82
N THR A 503 20.05 7.53 -6.98
CA THR A 503 19.49 6.22 -6.58
C THR A 503 18.98 5.42 -7.78
N ASP A 504 18.42 6.11 -8.77
CA ASP A 504 17.69 5.52 -9.88
C ASP A 504 18.64 5.10 -11.00
N SER A 505 19.78 5.78 -11.13
CA SER A 505 20.77 5.55 -12.19
C SER A 505 21.25 4.10 -12.26
N LYS A 506 21.58 3.47 -11.11
CA LYS A 506 22.09 2.09 -11.06
C LYS A 506 21.03 1.07 -11.46
N GLU A 507 19.79 1.26 -10.99
CA GLU A 507 18.68 0.36 -11.31
C GLU A 507 18.29 0.49 -12.79
N ALA A 508 18.23 1.72 -13.31
CA ALA A 508 17.97 1.97 -14.73
C ALA A 508 19.06 1.34 -15.61
N GLN A 509 20.35 1.45 -15.24
CA GLN A 509 21.45 0.76 -15.93
C GLN A 509 21.24 -0.76 -15.98
N SER A 510 20.91 -1.37 -14.84
CA SER A 510 20.70 -2.82 -14.75
C SER A 510 19.55 -3.28 -15.63
N LEU A 511 18.44 -2.53 -15.65
CA LEU A 511 17.25 -2.84 -16.46
C LEU A 511 17.53 -2.71 -17.96
N LEU A 512 18.19 -1.63 -18.37
CA LEU A 512 18.55 -1.41 -19.78
C LEU A 512 19.56 -2.45 -20.28
N ALA A 513 20.54 -2.82 -19.46
CA ALA A 513 21.48 -3.90 -19.77
C ALA A 513 20.74 -5.24 -19.92
N GLY A 514 19.83 -5.56 -18.98
CA GLY A 514 18.99 -6.76 -19.05
C GLY A 514 18.12 -6.79 -20.31
N ALA A 515 17.54 -5.66 -20.68
CA ALA A 515 16.72 -5.51 -21.88
C ALA A 515 17.51 -5.77 -23.18
N LEU A 516 18.74 -5.24 -23.29
CA LEU A 516 19.62 -5.51 -24.42
C LEU A 516 19.97 -6.99 -24.55
N LEU A 517 20.20 -7.67 -23.43
CA LEU A 517 20.51 -9.11 -23.44
C LEU A 517 19.34 -9.96 -23.91
N LEU A 518 18.12 -9.62 -23.48
CA LEU A 518 16.91 -10.32 -23.92
C LEU A 518 16.63 -10.14 -25.41
N MET A 519 17.09 -9.04 -26.01
CA MET A 519 16.94 -8.80 -27.44
C MET A 519 17.95 -9.58 -28.31
N GLN A 520 19.03 -10.15 -27.75
CA GLN A 520 20.14 -10.81 -28.50
C GLN A 520 19.76 -11.78 -29.62
N PRO A 521 18.66 -12.54 -29.52
CA PRO A 521 18.25 -13.43 -30.61
C PRO A 521 17.81 -12.71 -31.90
N HIS A 522 17.43 -11.44 -31.84
CA HIS A 522 16.86 -10.72 -33.00
C HIS A 522 17.91 -9.95 -33.80
N ASN A 523 17.86 -10.04 -35.13
CA ASN A 523 18.75 -9.32 -36.07
C ASN A 523 18.74 -7.79 -35.88
N SER A 524 17.68 -7.24 -35.28
CA SER A 524 17.51 -5.80 -34.96
C SER A 524 18.55 -5.24 -33.99
N LEU A 525 19.29 -6.08 -33.25
CA LEU A 525 20.36 -5.61 -32.35
C LEU A 525 21.62 -5.16 -33.07
N LYS A 526 21.90 -5.63 -34.29
CA LYS A 526 23.15 -5.28 -34.99
C LYS A 526 23.29 -3.77 -35.17
N GLU A 527 22.20 -3.10 -35.58
CA GLU A 527 22.18 -1.65 -35.75
C GLU A 527 22.30 -0.92 -34.40
N LEU A 528 21.61 -1.42 -33.37
CA LEU A 528 21.64 -0.80 -32.03
C LEU A 528 23.02 -0.94 -31.36
N VAL A 529 23.64 -2.12 -31.43
CA VAL A 529 24.99 -2.34 -30.91
C VAL A 529 26.00 -1.48 -31.67
N SER A 530 25.86 -1.34 -32.99
CA SER A 530 26.67 -0.42 -33.78
C SER A 530 26.47 1.04 -33.35
N SER A 531 25.24 1.46 -33.09
CA SER A 531 24.89 2.81 -32.60
C SER A 531 25.50 3.08 -31.22
N ILE A 532 25.31 2.17 -30.25
CA ILE A 532 25.89 2.26 -28.89
C ILE A 532 27.42 2.31 -28.97
N THR A 533 28.03 1.43 -29.77
CA THR A 533 29.50 1.39 -29.93
C THR A 533 30.02 2.68 -30.55
N THR A 534 29.34 3.20 -31.58
CA THR A 534 29.69 4.48 -32.24
C THR A 534 29.57 5.63 -31.25
N MET A 535 28.54 5.63 -30.41
CA MET A 535 28.35 6.70 -29.43
C MET A 535 29.35 6.63 -28.29
N VAL A 536 29.58 5.47 -27.69
CA VAL A 536 30.65 5.28 -26.69
C VAL A 536 31.98 5.77 -27.26
N THR A 537 32.28 5.41 -28.51
CA THR A 537 33.48 5.85 -29.23
C THR A 537 33.48 7.37 -29.41
N LYS A 538 32.38 7.98 -29.87
CA LYS A 538 32.25 9.43 -30.06
C LYS A 538 32.39 10.20 -28.75
N THR A 539 31.84 9.68 -27.66
CA THR A 539 31.89 10.29 -26.33
C THR A 539 33.30 10.24 -25.74
N ILE A 540 34.00 9.12 -25.92
CA ILE A 540 35.43 9.00 -25.58
C ILE A 540 36.25 10.00 -26.43
N LEU A 541 36.03 10.04 -27.75
CA LEU A 541 36.72 10.94 -28.67
C LEU A 541 36.47 12.42 -28.37
N ASN A 542 35.23 12.82 -28.11
CA ASN A 542 34.87 14.20 -27.77
C ASN A 542 35.47 14.62 -26.44
N SER A 543 35.53 13.72 -25.46
CA SER A 543 36.16 14.02 -24.18
C SER A 543 37.67 14.17 -24.31
N ILE A 544 38.30 13.38 -25.18
CA ILE A 544 39.71 13.58 -25.57
C ILE A 544 39.86 14.95 -26.26
N LEU A 545 39.08 15.24 -27.30
CA LEU A 545 39.15 16.49 -28.08
C LEU A 545 38.92 17.75 -27.23
N ASN A 546 37.96 17.73 -26.31
CA ASN A 546 37.65 18.86 -25.43
C ASN A 546 38.70 19.07 -24.31
N SER A 547 39.56 18.09 -24.07
CA SER A 547 40.58 18.13 -23.01
C SER A 547 41.99 18.48 -23.53
N VAL A 548 42.12 18.74 -24.82
CA VAL A 548 43.40 18.83 -25.54
C VAL A 548 43.55 20.21 -26.19
N GLU A 549 44.59 20.96 -25.80
CA GLU A 549 44.93 22.25 -26.41
C GLU A 549 45.97 22.14 -27.55
N SER A 550 46.71 21.02 -27.64
CA SER A 550 47.69 20.75 -28.72
C SER A 550 47.92 19.24 -28.94
N TRP A 551 48.48 18.86 -30.11
CA TRP A 551 48.74 17.46 -30.48
C TRP A 551 49.67 16.70 -29.52
N ASP A 552 50.67 17.36 -28.91
CA ASP A 552 51.58 16.75 -27.92
C ASP A 552 50.87 16.38 -26.60
N ASP A 553 49.72 17.00 -26.33
CA ASP A 553 48.92 16.80 -25.12
C ASP A 553 48.04 15.54 -25.22
N ILE A 554 47.72 15.12 -26.45
CA ILE A 554 46.99 13.87 -26.75
C ILE A 554 47.85 12.67 -26.38
N GLU A 555 49.11 12.66 -26.81
CA GLU A 555 50.00 11.51 -26.61
C GLU A 555 50.30 11.27 -25.12
N LYS A 556 50.36 12.33 -24.32
CA LYS A 556 50.51 12.27 -22.86
C LYS A 556 49.24 11.88 -22.11
N LYS A 557 48.06 12.33 -22.53
CA LYS A 557 46.78 12.03 -21.84
C LYS A 557 46.16 10.70 -22.24
N CYS A 558 46.48 10.17 -23.43
CA CYS A 558 46.04 8.85 -23.87
C CYS A 558 46.82 7.69 -23.22
N ASN A 559 47.83 7.97 -22.40
CA ASN A 559 48.66 6.95 -21.75
C ASN A 559 48.70 7.17 -20.21
N PRO A 560 48.08 6.31 -19.38
CA PRO A 560 47.27 5.14 -19.68
C PRO A 560 45.79 5.50 -19.94
N PHE A 561 45.08 4.65 -20.69
CA PHE A 561 43.63 4.74 -20.95
C PHE A 561 42.74 4.99 -19.71
N GLN A 562 43.25 4.75 -18.50
CA GLN A 562 42.59 5.00 -17.22
C GLN A 562 42.43 6.50 -16.87
N LEU A 563 43.21 7.38 -17.49
CA LEU A 563 43.19 8.82 -17.23
C LEU A 563 42.32 9.60 -18.24
N ILE A 564 41.76 8.93 -19.24
CA ILE A 564 40.87 9.58 -20.21
C ILE A 564 39.59 9.97 -19.45
N PRO A 565 39.28 11.26 -19.31
CA PRO A 565 38.02 11.67 -18.71
C PRO A 565 36.92 11.11 -19.60
N ILE A 566 36.05 10.25 -19.07
CA ILE A 566 34.87 9.78 -19.80
C ILE A 566 33.71 10.63 -19.31
N SER A 567 32.90 11.16 -20.23
CA SER A 567 31.68 11.86 -19.82
C SER A 567 30.80 10.93 -18.99
N LYS A 568 29.90 11.50 -18.18
CA LYS A 568 28.96 10.70 -17.40
C LYS A 568 28.09 9.79 -18.28
N SER A 569 27.74 10.23 -19.50
CA SER A 569 27.02 9.41 -20.49
C SER A 569 27.86 8.25 -21.01
N GLY A 570 29.12 8.49 -21.34
CA GLY A 570 30.04 7.44 -21.80
C GLY A 570 30.31 6.41 -20.71
N ALA A 571 30.47 6.84 -19.46
CA ALA A 571 30.64 5.95 -18.31
C ALA A 571 29.37 5.12 -18.04
N PHE A 572 28.19 5.71 -18.19
CA PHE A 572 26.89 5.01 -18.08
C PHE A 572 26.73 3.94 -19.17
N LEU A 573 27.06 4.25 -20.42
CA LEU A 573 26.95 3.31 -21.53
C LEU A 573 27.99 2.17 -21.41
N LEU A 574 29.23 2.50 -21.05
CA LEU A 574 30.28 1.51 -20.79
C LEU A 574 29.91 0.58 -19.63
N SER A 575 29.32 1.10 -18.55
CA SER A 575 28.88 0.25 -17.43
C SER A 575 27.73 -0.68 -17.84
N MET A 576 26.79 -0.19 -18.66
CA MET A 576 25.72 -1.01 -19.25
C MET A 576 26.27 -2.18 -20.08
N MET A 577 27.29 -1.94 -20.90
CA MET A 577 27.94 -2.97 -21.72
C MET A 577 28.77 -3.97 -20.90
N CYS A 578 29.33 -3.54 -19.77
CA CYS A 578 30.20 -4.36 -18.91
C CYS A 578 29.46 -5.13 -17.82
N LEU A 579 28.18 -4.84 -17.56
CA LEU A 579 27.38 -5.51 -16.55
C LEU A 579 27.05 -6.93 -16.99
N LYS A 580 27.68 -7.94 -16.35
CA LYS A 580 27.11 -9.29 -16.30
C LYS A 580 25.82 -9.20 -15.47
N PRO A 581 24.64 -9.53 -16.02
CA PRO A 581 23.42 -9.48 -15.24
C PRO A 581 23.55 -10.50 -14.10
N LYS A 582 23.32 -10.05 -12.86
CA LYS A 582 22.82 -10.99 -11.85
C LYS A 582 21.41 -11.32 -12.30
N ILE A 583 21.25 -12.45 -12.97
CA ILE A 583 19.94 -13.01 -13.30
C ILE A 583 19.23 -13.21 -11.95
N MET A 584 18.34 -12.29 -11.60
CA MET A 584 17.38 -12.54 -10.53
C MET A 584 16.34 -13.47 -11.12
N VAL A 585 16.47 -14.75 -10.80
CA VAL A 585 15.47 -15.80 -11.05
C VAL A 585 14.29 -15.59 -10.11
#